data_AF-A0A820SSF5-F1
#
_entry.id   AF-A0A820SSF5-F1
#
_cell.length_a   1.000
_cell.length_b   1.000
_cell.length_c   1.000
_cell.angle_alpha   90.00
_cell.angle_beta   90.00
_cell.angle_gamma   90.00
#
_symmetry.space_group_name_H-M   'P 1'
#
loop_
_entity.id
_entity.type
_entity.pdbx_description
1 polymer ?
#
loop_
_entity_poly.entity_id
_entity_poly.type
_entity_poly.pdbx_seq_one_letter_code
_entity_poly.pdbx_strand_id
1 'polypeptide(L)'
;QAMTYLYLKSQTDDNIREELQEVILNIRSTFYETIKRNTWMTNDTKKVALAKAQLMSEFIAYPLEALNETYLNLSHAHLNISFDNHLNNVINLL
;
A
#
# COMPACT_ATOMS: atom_id res chain seq x y z
N GLN A 1 -3.10 -0.16 12.84
CA GLN A 1 -3.75 -1.04 11.85
C GLN A 1 -5.21 -1.34 12.22
N ALA A 2 -5.53 -1.60 13.49
CA ALA A 2 -6.92 -1.84 13.92
C ALA A 2 -7.90 -0.69 13.60
N MET A 3 -7.49 0.57 13.80
CA MET A 3 -8.31 1.72 13.41
C MET A 3 -8.55 1.80 11.90
N THR A 4 -7.56 1.43 11.08
CA THR A 4 -7.69 1.38 9.63
C THR A 4 -8.71 0.32 9.21
N TYR A 5 -8.67 -0.88 9.79
CA TYR A 5 -9.67 -1.92 9.55
C TYR A 5 -11.10 -1.46 9.87
N LEU A 6 -11.30 -0.80 11.03
CA LEU A 6 -12.60 -0.27 11.42
C LEU A 6 -13.10 0.83 10.49
N TYR A 7 -12.21 1.73 10.06
CA TYR A 7 -12.51 2.77 9.09
C TYR A 7 -12.94 2.16 7.76
N LEU A 8 -12.20 1.17 7.25
CA LEU A 8 -12.52 0.49 6.01
C LEU A 8 -13.86 -0.24 6.09
N LYS A 9 -14.08 -1.05 7.13
CA LYS A 9 -15.34 -1.77 7.36
C LYS A 9 -16.58 -0.87 7.37
N SER A 10 -16.43 0.42 7.70
CA SER A 10 -17.55 1.37 7.79
C SER A 10 -17.75 2.27 6.57
N GLN A 11 -16.78 2.33 5.64
CA GLN A 11 -16.75 3.35 4.58
C GLN A 11 -16.33 2.84 3.19
N THR A 12 -16.02 1.55 3.00
CA THR A 12 -15.48 1.10 1.70
C THR A 12 -16.55 1.00 0.62
N ASP A 13 -16.52 1.98 -0.28
CA ASP A 13 -16.92 1.82 -1.68
C ASP A 13 -15.78 1.11 -2.41
N ASP A 14 -15.90 -0.21 -2.63
CA ASP A 14 -14.87 -1.01 -3.31
C ASP A 14 -14.54 -0.50 -4.73
N ASN A 15 -15.48 0.24 -5.33
CA ASN A 15 -15.38 0.80 -6.68
C ASN A 15 -14.21 1.80 -6.83
N ILE A 16 -13.92 2.62 -5.80
CA ILE A 16 -12.84 3.62 -5.86
C ILE A 16 -11.47 2.95 -5.99
N ARG A 17 -11.31 1.76 -5.41
CA ARG A 17 -10.03 1.04 -5.44
C ARG A 17 -9.73 0.49 -6.83
N GLU A 18 -10.75 -0.03 -7.50
CA GLU A 18 -10.64 -0.51 -8.89
C GLU A 18 -10.33 0.65 -9.84
N GLU A 19 -11.03 1.78 -9.68
CA GLU A 19 -10.77 3.00 -10.47
C GLU A 19 -9.33 3.51 -10.26
N LEU A 20 -8.85 3.58 -9.01
CA LEU A 20 -7.47 4.00 -8.72
C LEU A 20 -6.43 3.04 -9.29
N GLN A 21 -6.72 1.74 -9.29
CA GLN A 21 -5.83 0.73 -9.88
C GLN A 21 -5.69 0.94 -11.38
N GLU A 22 -6.78 1.22 -12.10
CA GLU A 22 -6.73 1.53 -13.52
C GLU A 22 -5.88 2.79 -13.80
N VAL A 23 -6.08 3.85 -13.02
CA VAL A 23 -5.31 5.11 -13.15
C VAL A 23 -3.81 4.86 -12.98
N ILE A 24 -3.41 4.09 -11.97
CA ILE A 24 -1.98 3.81 -11.69
C ILE A 24 -1.37 2.96 -12.80
N LEU A 25 -2.09 1.94 -13.28
CA LEU A 25 -1.66 1.14 -14.43
C LEU A 25 -1.43 2.01 -15.67
N ASN A 26 -2.32 2.97 -15.92
CA ASN A 26 -2.20 3.90 -17.04
C ASN A 26 -0.99 4.85 -16.88
N ILE A 27 -0.75 5.37 -15.68
CA ILE A 27 0.44 6.19 -15.39
C ILE A 27 1.72 5.40 -15.64
N ARG A 28 1.80 4.15 -15.17
CA ARG A 28 2.97 3.28 -15.38
C ARG A 28 3.21 2.99 -16.85
N SER A 29 2.16 2.69 -17.60
CA SER A 29 2.22 2.47 -19.05
C SER A 29 2.71 3.72 -19.78
N THR A 30 2.15 4.88 -19.43
CA THR A 30 2.54 6.18 -20.01
C THR A 30 4.00 6.50 -19.72
N PHE A 31 4.47 6.25 -18.50
CA PHE A 31 5.86 6.44 -18.11
C PHE A 31 6.80 5.51 -18.91
N TYR A 32 6.44 4.24 -19.04
CA TYR A 32 7.21 3.26 -19.83
C TYR A 32 7.34 3.71 -21.30
N GLU A 33 6.24 4.10 -21.93
CA GLU A 33 6.24 4.58 -23.31
C GLU A 33 6.97 5.93 -23.49
N THR A 34 7.01 6.74 -22.44
CA THR A 34 7.79 7.99 -22.42
C THR A 34 9.30 7.72 -22.43
N ILE A 35 9.76 6.73 -21.64
CA ILE A 35 11.16 6.28 -21.66
C ILE A 35 11.53 5.70 -23.02
N LYS A 36 10.64 4.88 -23.61
CA LYS A 36 10.86 4.24 -24.90
C LYS A 36 11.03 5.27 -26.03
N ARG A 37 10.15 6.27 -26.09
CA ARG A 37 10.06 7.26 -27.18
C ARG A 37 11.02 8.45 -27.06
N ASN A 38 11.60 8.71 -25.90
CA ASN A 38 12.48 9.87 -25.75
C ASN A 38 13.72 9.76 -26.66
N THR A 39 14.32 10.88 -27.05
CA THR A 39 15.48 10.92 -27.96
C THR A 39 16.79 11.25 -27.26
N TRP A 40 16.74 11.62 -25.98
CA TRP A 40 17.89 12.10 -25.24
C TRP A 40 18.62 10.98 -24.45
N MET A 41 17.95 9.85 -24.18
CA MET A 41 18.60 8.70 -23.54
C MET A 41 19.26 7.79 -24.58
N THR A 42 20.48 7.34 -24.27
CA THR A 42 21.13 6.25 -25.00
C THR A 42 20.38 4.92 -24.80
N ASN A 43 20.58 3.98 -25.72
CA ASN A 43 19.89 2.68 -25.67
C ASN A 43 20.21 1.90 -24.38
N ASP A 44 21.43 1.98 -23.87
CA ASP A 44 21.81 1.26 -22.64
C ASP A 44 21.12 1.86 -21.40
N THR A 45 21.05 3.19 -21.31
CA THR A 45 20.32 3.86 -20.23
C THR A 45 18.82 3.57 -20.31
N LYS A 46 18.23 3.53 -21.52
CA LYS A 46 16.83 3.15 -21.71
C LYS A 46 16.55 1.74 -21.21
N LYS A 47 17.41 0.76 -21.51
CA LYS A 47 17.23 -0.62 -21.04
C LYS A 47 17.12 -0.70 -19.52
N VAL A 48 18.02 -0.02 -18.80
CA VAL A 48 18.01 0.00 -17.33
C VAL A 48 16.79 0.75 -16.79
N ALA A 49 16.42 1.87 -17.41
CA ALA A 49 15.24 2.64 -17.01
C ALA A 49 13.92 1.86 -17.22
N LEU A 50 13.80 1.14 -18.34
CA LEU A 50 12.64 0.28 -18.62
C LEU A 50 12.57 -0.90 -17.65
N ALA A 51 13.69 -1.54 -17.34
CA ALA A 51 13.75 -2.61 -16.34
C ALA A 51 13.31 -2.10 -14.96
N LYS A 52 13.75 -0.90 -14.56
CA LYS A 52 13.30 -0.26 -13.31
C LYS A 52 11.81 0.04 -13.34
N ALA A 53 11.28 0.58 -14.44
CA ALA A 53 9.86 0.87 -14.58
C ALA A 53 8.98 -0.38 -14.51
N GLN A 54 9.45 -1.51 -15.05
CA GLN A 54 8.76 -2.81 -14.97
C GLN A 54 8.72 -3.37 -13.55
N LEU A 55 9.75 -3.11 -12.73
CA LEU A 55 9.85 -3.60 -11.35
C LEU A 55 9.14 -2.71 -10.32
N MET A 56 8.52 -1.59 -10.73
CA MET A 56 7.80 -0.72 -9.80
C MET A 56 6.57 -1.43 -9.21
N SER A 57 6.57 -1.61 -7.89
CA SER A 57 5.43 -2.11 -7.13
C SER A 57 4.44 -1.00 -6.82
N GLU A 58 3.15 -1.35 -6.75
CA GLU A 58 2.05 -0.43 -6.49
C GLU A 58 1.48 -0.71 -5.10
N PHE A 59 1.35 0.32 -4.27
CA PHE A 59 0.72 0.25 -2.95
C PHE A 59 -0.48 1.18 -2.95
N ILE A 60 -1.67 0.63 -3.16
CA ILE A 60 -2.91 1.40 -3.34
C ILE A 60 -3.70 1.42 -2.04
N ALA A 61 -3.84 2.61 -1.47
CA ALA A 61 -4.58 2.90 -0.23
C ALA A 61 -4.09 2.15 1.01
N TYR A 62 -4.38 0.85 1.12
CA TYR A 62 -4.06 0.02 2.28
C TYR A 62 -3.71 -1.41 1.85
N PRO A 63 -2.84 -2.11 2.59
CA PRO A 63 -2.55 -3.51 2.35
C PRO A 63 -3.82 -4.36 2.51
N LEU A 64 -4.03 -5.36 1.64
CA LEU A 64 -5.19 -6.26 1.72
C LEU A 64 -5.24 -7.03 3.05
N GLU A 65 -4.08 -7.26 3.63
CA GLU A 65 -3.88 -7.86 4.95
C GLU A 65 -4.55 -7.03 6.05
N ALA A 66 -4.74 -5.72 5.86
CA ALA A 66 -5.46 -4.86 6.79
C ALA A 66 -6.97 -5.11 6.80
N LEU A 67 -7.54 -5.82 5.81
CA LEU A 67 -8.92 -6.29 5.80
C LEU A 67 -9.09 -7.65 6.50
N ASN A 68 -8.00 -8.36 6.76
CA ASN A 68 -8.04 -9.69 7.38
C ASN A 68 -8.06 -9.57 8.91
N GLU A 69 -9.25 -9.76 9.48
CA GLU A 69 -9.46 -9.74 10.93
C GLU A 69 -8.61 -10.77 11.68
N THR A 70 -8.39 -11.97 11.10
CA THR A 70 -7.56 -13.00 11.72
C THR A 70 -6.10 -12.57 11.80
N TYR A 71 -5.56 -12.00 10.72
CA TYR A 71 -4.20 -11.47 10.69
C TYR A 71 -4.02 -10.29 11.67
N LEU A 72 -5.02 -9.40 11.72
CA LEU A 72 -5.04 -8.29 12.65
C LEU A 72 -5.04 -8.77 14.11
N ASN A 73 -5.88 -9.74 14.45
CA ASN A 73 -5.96 -10.29 15.80
C ASN A 73 -4.67 -11.02 16.20
N LEU A 74 -4.06 -11.78 15.28
CA LEU A 74 -2.78 -12.44 15.54
C LEU A 74 -1.64 -11.45 15.79
N SER A 75 -1.56 -10.37 15.00
CA SER A 75 -0.52 -9.35 15.19
C SER A 75 -0.65 -8.56 16.49
N HIS A 76 -1.85 -8.47 17.07
CA HIS A 76 -2.12 -7.74 18.32
C HIS A 76 -2.35 -8.68 19.52
N ALA A 77 -2.18 -10.00 19.37
CA ALA A 77 -2.46 -11.00 20.39
C ALA A 77 -1.60 -10.87 21.67
N HIS A 78 -0.46 -10.20 21.57
CA HIS A 78 0.46 -9.96 22.69
C HIS A 78 0.10 -8.72 23.52
N LEU A 79 -0.84 -7.89 23.06
CA LEU A 79 -1.24 -6.68 23.76
C LEU A 79 -2.25 -7.00 24.86
N ASN A 80 -1.91 -6.64 26.10
CA ASN A 80 -2.82 -6.69 27.23
C ASN A 80 -3.12 -5.27 27.70
N ILE A 81 -4.31 -4.76 27.36
CA ILE A 81 -4.75 -3.39 27.62
C ILE A 81 -5.78 -3.40 28.75
N SER A 82 -5.54 -2.63 29.81
CA SER A 82 -6.45 -2.48 30.96
C SER A 82 -7.02 -1.06 31.01
N PHE A 83 -8.32 -0.90 31.29
CA PHE A 83 -8.97 0.42 31.31
C PHE A 83 -8.38 1.36 32.38
N ASP A 84 -7.91 0.81 33.50
CA ASP A 84 -7.49 1.57 34.67
C ASP A 84 -5.99 1.96 34.64
N ASN A 85 -5.23 1.48 33.66
CA ASN A 85 -3.77 1.61 33.68
C ASN A 85 -3.19 2.12 32.36
N HIS A 86 -3.52 3.38 32.04
CA HIS A 86 -3.09 4.04 30.82
C HIS A 86 -1.56 4.06 30.64
N LEU A 87 -0.80 4.33 31.71
CA LEU A 87 0.67 4.38 31.60
C LEU A 87 1.26 3.03 31.23
N ASN A 88 0.83 1.95 31.89
CA ASN A 88 1.33 0.61 31.57
C ASN A 88 0.84 0.14 30.20
N ASN A 89 -0.35 0.54 29.76
CA ASN A 89 -0.78 0.26 28.39
C ASN A 89 0.13 0.93 27.36
N VAL A 90 0.52 2.20 27.58
CA VAL A 90 1.45 2.89 26.67
C VAL A 90 2.81 2.21 26.67
N ILE A 91 3.31 1.77 27.83
CA ILE A 91 4.57 1.01 27.92
C ILE A 91 4.46 -0.34 27.20
N ASN A 92 3.32 -1.03 27.29
CA ASN A 92 3.08 -2.30 26.59
C ASN A 92 2.92 -2.14 25.07
N LEU A 93 2.70 -0.91 24.57
CA LEU A 93 2.56 -0.59 23.15
C LEU A 93 3.88 -0.15 22.49
N LEU A 94 4.92 0.15 23.29
CA LEU A 94 6.25 0.56 22.84
C LEU A 94 7.16 -0.66 22.64
#